data_AF-A0A8D1Q836-F1
#
_entry.id   AF-A0A8D1Q836-F1
#
_cell.length_a   1.000
_cell.length_b   1.000
_cell.length_c   1.000
_cell.angle_alpha   90.00
_cell.angle_beta   90.00
_cell.angle_gamma   90.00
#
_symmetry.space_group_name_H-M   'P 1'
#
loop_
_entity.id
_entity.type
_entity.pdbx_description
1 polymer ?
#
loop_
_entity_poly.entity_id
_entity_poly.type
_entity_poly.pdbx_seq_one_letter_code
_entity_poly.pdbx_strand_id
1 'polypeptide(L)'
;MSMEKMVKVEESFQRAVGLKKMVDRWQNSHTHCLWQMTLSQRRNPYAILRMQNTVLQELALANKQLLMVRQAALHQLFEKEHRQYQQELNQMGKAFYVERL
;
A
#
# COMPACT_ATOMS: atom_id res chain seq x y z
N MET A 1 10.14 -7.02 72.22
CA MET A 1 10.91 -6.73 70.99
C MET A 1 11.55 -5.35 71.17
N SER A 2 12.86 -5.20 70.91
CA SER A 2 13.55 -3.89 71.05
C SER A 2 13.16 -2.94 69.91
N MET A 3 13.05 -1.64 70.18
CA MET A 3 12.67 -0.59 69.22
C MET A 3 13.54 -0.62 67.95
N GLU A 4 14.83 -0.89 68.11
CA GLU A 4 15.79 -1.02 66.98
C GLU A 4 15.44 -2.19 66.03
N LYS A 5 14.87 -3.27 66.55
CA LYS A 5 14.43 -4.41 65.73
C LYS A 5 13.18 -4.08 64.94
N MET A 6 12.28 -3.27 65.48
CA MET A 6 11.08 -2.80 64.77
C MET A 6 11.45 -1.85 63.62
N VAL A 7 12.39 -0.92 63.85
CA VAL A 7 12.87 0.00 62.80
C VAL A 7 13.52 -0.76 61.64
N LYS A 8 14.35 -1.77 61.92
CA LYS A 8 14.97 -2.61 60.86
C LYS A 8 13.95 -3.42 60.05
N VAL A 9 12.85 -3.85 60.68
CA VAL A 9 11.76 -4.57 59.99
C VAL A 9 10.95 -3.61 59.11
N GLU A 10 10.71 -2.38 59.56
CA GLU A 10 10.05 -1.37 58.74
C GLU A 10 10.90 -1.00 57.52
N GLU A 11 12.21 -0.81 57.69
CA GLU A 11 13.12 -0.54 56.57
C GLU A 11 13.16 -1.68 55.56
N SER A 12 13.17 -2.93 56.02
CA SER A 12 13.16 -4.10 55.13
C SER A 12 11.83 -4.24 54.40
N PHE A 13 10.71 -3.92 55.07
CA PHE A 13 9.39 -3.86 54.45
C PHE A 13 9.31 -2.78 53.38
N GLN A 14 9.79 -1.56 53.66
CA GLN A 14 9.84 -0.47 52.67
C GLN A 14 10.70 -0.82 51.45
N ARG A 15 11.84 -1.50 51.65
CA ARG A 15 12.68 -2.02 50.55
C ARG A 15 11.94 -3.06 49.73
N ALA A 16 11.25 -4.01 50.36
CA ALA A 16 10.46 -5.03 49.67
C ALA A 16 9.31 -4.42 48.84
N VAL A 17 8.62 -3.41 49.38
CA VAL A 17 7.58 -2.66 48.66
C VAL A 17 8.16 -1.90 47.47
N GLY A 18 9.33 -1.28 47.62
CA GLY A 18 10.05 -0.62 46.53
C GLY A 18 10.40 -1.57 45.39
N LEU A 19 10.91 -2.75 45.74
CA LEU A 19 11.21 -3.82 44.77
C LEU A 19 9.96 -4.33 44.05
N LYS A 20 8.87 -4.55 44.77
CA LYS A 20 7.59 -4.96 44.17
C LYS A 20 7.09 -3.94 43.15
N LYS A 21 7.08 -2.65 43.50
CA LYS A 21 6.71 -1.57 42.56
C LYS A 21 7.59 -1.54 41.32
N MET A 22 8.88 -1.84 41.46
CA MET A 22 9.80 -1.91 40.33
C MET A 22 9.47 -3.08 39.41
N VAL A 23 9.17 -4.26 39.97
CA VAL A 23 8.73 -5.45 39.22
C VAL A 23 7.41 -5.18 38.50
N ASP A 24 6.44 -4.57 39.17
CA ASP A 24 5.13 -4.24 38.56
C ASP A 24 5.29 -3.28 37.37
N ARG A 25 6.15 -2.26 37.51
CA ARG A 25 6.48 -1.33 36.41
C ARG A 25 7.15 -2.05 35.25
N TRP A 26 8.10 -2.94 35.54
CA TRP A 26 8.77 -3.73 34.51
C TRP A 26 7.78 -4.65 33.77
N GLN A 27 6.90 -5.35 34.49
CA GLN A 27 5.87 -6.18 33.89
C GLN A 27 4.93 -5.37 32.99
N ASN A 28 4.44 -4.21 33.46
CA ASN A 28 3.59 -3.35 32.65
C ASN A 28 4.29 -2.86 31.37
N SER A 29 5.55 -2.45 31.48
CA SER A 29 6.35 -2.06 30.31
C SER A 29 6.59 -3.22 29.35
N HIS A 30 6.83 -4.41 29.89
CA HIS A 30 7.05 -5.63 29.09
C HIS A 30 5.78 -6.01 28.32
N THR A 31 4.63 -6.05 29.00
CA THR A 31 3.33 -6.28 28.36
C THR A 31 3.07 -5.24 27.28
N HIS A 32 3.23 -3.95 27.58
CA HIS A 32 3.03 -2.89 26.58
C HIS A 32 3.92 -3.05 25.35
N CYS A 33 5.20 -3.40 25.54
CA CYS A 33 6.12 -3.70 24.44
C CYS A 33 5.63 -4.86 23.55
N LEU A 34 5.22 -5.98 24.16
CA LEU A 34 4.67 -7.14 23.43
C LEU A 34 3.41 -6.79 22.63
N TRP A 35 2.53 -5.97 23.20
CA TRP A 35 1.34 -5.47 22.52
C TRP A 35 1.71 -4.61 21.30
N GLN A 36 2.66 -3.68 21.45
CA GLN A 36 3.14 -2.85 20.34
C GLN A 36 3.80 -3.68 19.22
N MET A 37 4.62 -4.66 19.58
CA MET A 37 5.25 -5.56 18.61
C MET A 37 4.19 -6.34 17.82
N THR A 38 3.21 -6.92 18.51
CA THR A 38 2.13 -7.70 17.89
C THR A 38 1.28 -6.82 16.96
N LEU A 39 0.93 -5.60 17.39
CA LEU A 39 0.20 -4.64 16.56
C LEU A 39 1.00 -4.25 15.32
N SER A 40 2.30 -4.01 15.47
CA SER A 40 3.18 -3.64 14.36
C SER A 40 3.31 -4.78 13.34
N GLN A 41 3.49 -6.01 13.83
CA GLN A 41 3.50 -7.22 13.00
C GLN A 41 2.19 -7.42 12.24
N ARG A 42 1.04 -7.17 12.88
CA ARG A 42 -0.28 -7.27 12.22
C ARG A 42 -0.52 -6.13 11.23
N ARG A 43 -0.06 -4.91 11.52
CA ARG A 43 -0.28 -3.73 10.66
C ARG A 43 0.56 -3.79 9.37
N ASN A 44 1.72 -4.43 9.42
CA ASN A 44 2.65 -4.58 8.30
C ASN A 44 2.02 -5.30 7.06
N PRO A 45 1.46 -6.52 7.16
CA PRO A 45 0.89 -7.22 6.00
C PRO A 45 -0.31 -6.48 5.41
N TYR A 46 -1.17 -5.87 6.23
CA TYR A 46 -2.29 -5.08 5.71
C TYR A 46 -1.83 -3.79 5.03
N ALA A 47 -0.74 -3.17 5.49
CA ALA A 47 -0.16 -2.02 4.80
C ALA A 47 0.42 -2.41 3.44
N ILE A 48 1.15 -3.52 3.37
CA ILE A 48 1.68 -4.07 2.12
C ILE A 48 0.54 -4.42 1.16
N LEU A 49 -0.49 -5.13 1.63
CA LEU A 49 -1.64 -5.51 0.80
C LEU A 49 -2.39 -4.29 0.24
N ARG A 50 -2.62 -3.26 1.08
CA ARG A 50 -3.23 -2.01 0.60
C ARG A 50 -2.37 -1.35 -0.47
N MET A 51 -1.06 -1.27 -0.25
CA MET A 51 -0.15 -0.67 -1.22
C MET A 51 -0.12 -1.45 -2.54
N GLN A 52 -0.12 -2.78 -2.50
CA GLN A 52 -0.23 -3.64 -3.69
C GLN A 52 -1.54 -3.37 -4.46
N ASN A 53 -2.66 -3.30 -3.76
CA ASN A 53 -3.95 -2.99 -4.38
C ASN A 53 -3.95 -1.62 -5.06
N THR A 54 -3.40 -0.59 -4.41
CA THR A 54 -3.25 0.74 -5.02
C THR A 54 -2.38 0.69 -6.27
N VAL A 55 -1.22 0.01 -6.21
CA VAL A 55 -0.33 -0.13 -7.38
C VAL A 55 -1.04 -0.83 -8.54
N LEU A 56 -1.82 -1.89 -8.28
CA LEU A 56 -2.57 -2.58 -9.32
C LEU A 56 -3.63 -1.68 -9.98
N GLN A 57 -4.31 -0.84 -9.20
CA GLN A 57 -5.28 0.12 -9.73
C GLN A 57 -4.60 1.18 -10.62
N GLU A 58 -3.49 1.74 -10.15
CA GLU A 58 -2.70 2.71 -10.93
C GLU A 58 -2.19 2.10 -12.24
N LEU A 59 -1.69 0.87 -12.20
CA LEU A 59 -1.25 0.15 -13.40
C LEU A 59 -2.40 -0.09 -14.40
N ALA A 60 -3.59 -0.44 -13.90
CA ALA A 60 -4.76 -0.63 -14.76
C ALA A 60 -5.19 0.68 -15.45
N LEU A 61 -5.15 1.80 -14.72
CA LEU A 61 -5.44 3.12 -15.28
C LEU A 61 -4.40 3.55 -16.32
N ALA A 62 -3.11 3.37 -16.01
CA ALA A 62 -2.02 3.67 -16.93
C ALA A 62 -2.12 2.83 -18.22
N ASN A 63 -2.45 1.53 -18.10
CA ASN A 63 -2.63 0.66 -19.26
C ASN A 63 -3.84 1.11 -20.11
N LYS A 64 -4.95 1.50 -19.48
CA LYS A 64 -6.12 2.03 -20.20
C LYS A 64 -5.76 3.30 -20.99
N GLN A 65 -5.01 4.22 -20.38
CA GLN A 65 -4.54 5.44 -21.05
C GLN A 65 -3.60 5.10 -22.21
N LEU A 66 -2.65 4.18 -22.02
CA LEU A 66 -1.74 3.73 -23.07
C LEU A 66 -2.49 3.14 -24.27
N LEU A 67 -3.50 2.30 -24.02
CA LEU A 67 -4.32 1.71 -25.08
C LEU A 67 -5.08 2.78 -25.86
N MET A 68 -5.68 3.77 -25.19
CA MET A 68 -6.36 4.88 -25.85
C MET A 68 -5.42 5.68 -26.75
N VAL A 69 -4.23 6.00 -26.26
CA VAL A 69 -3.21 6.73 -27.06
C VAL A 69 -2.77 5.90 -28.26
N ARG A 70 -2.53 4.59 -28.08
CA ARG A 70 -2.15 3.69 -29.19
C ARG A 70 -3.25 3.59 -30.24
N GLN A 71 -4.50 3.42 -29.81
CA GLN A 71 -5.65 3.37 -30.72
C GLN A 71 -5.77 4.66 -31.53
N ALA A 72 -5.68 5.83 -30.87
CA ALA A 72 -5.73 7.11 -31.56
C ALA A 72 -4.59 7.27 -32.58
N ALA A 73 -3.35 6.89 -32.21
CA ALA A 73 -2.22 6.94 -33.12
C ALA A 73 -2.40 5.99 -34.32
N LEU A 74 -2.93 4.79 -34.10
CA LEU A 74 -3.21 3.82 -35.15
C LEU A 74 -4.32 4.29 -36.09
N HIS A 75 -5.39 4.88 -35.56
CA HIS A 75 -6.43 5.52 -36.39
C HIS A 75 -5.85 6.62 -37.27
N GLN A 76 -4.97 7.48 -36.74
CA GLN A 76 -4.32 8.52 -37.52
C GLN A 76 -3.43 7.98 -38.65
N LEU A 77 -2.74 6.85 -38.42
CA LEU A 77 -1.95 6.19 -39.46
C LEU A 77 -2.84 5.64 -40.56
N PHE A 78 -3.91 4.92 -40.20
CA PHE A 78 -4.86 4.39 -41.17
C PHE A 78 -5.60 5.48 -41.95
N GLU A 79 -5.93 6.62 -41.33
CA GLU A 79 -6.51 7.74 -42.07
C GLU A 79 -5.55 8.29 -43.13
N LYS A 80 -4.26 8.38 -42.83
CA LYS A 80 -3.24 8.83 -43.79
C LYS A 80 -3.11 7.84 -44.95
N GLU A 81 -2.98 6.56 -44.63
CA GLU A 81 -2.90 5.48 -45.63
C GLU A 81 -4.17 5.43 -46.49
N HIS A 82 -5.35 5.54 -45.88
CA HIS A 82 -6.61 5.53 -46.59
C HIS A 82 -6.71 6.69 -47.58
N ARG A 83 -6.29 7.90 -47.17
CA ARG A 83 -6.24 9.07 -48.08
C ARG A 83 -5.29 8.84 -49.23
N GLN A 84 -4.11 8.28 -48.97
CA GLN A 84 -3.14 7.95 -50.01
C GLN A 84 -3.73 6.96 -51.01
N TYR A 85 -4.26 5.84 -50.54
CA TYR A 85 -4.84 4.82 -51.42
C TYR A 85 -6.07 5.33 -52.19
N GLN A 86 -6.90 6.18 -51.58
CA GLN A 86 -8.02 6.80 -52.29
C GLN A 86 -7.52 7.66 -53.46
N GLN A 87 -6.43 8.40 -53.29
CA GLN A 87 -5.83 9.18 -54.39
C GLN A 87 -5.30 8.28 -55.49
N GLU A 88 -4.58 7.21 -55.14
CA GLU A 88 -4.05 6.24 -56.10
C GLU A 88 -5.18 5.55 -56.89
N LEU A 89 -6.25 5.13 -56.21
CA LEU A 89 -7.43 4.54 -56.85
C LEU A 89 -8.12 5.53 -57.80
N ASN A 90 -8.30 6.79 -57.36
CA ASN A 90 -8.91 7.83 -58.19
C ASN A 90 -8.11 8.07 -59.48
N GLN A 91 -6.77 8.02 -59.44
CA GLN A 91 -5.92 8.11 -60.63
C GLN A 91 -6.16 6.96 -61.61
N MET A 92 -6.51 5.78 -61.10
CA MET A 92 -6.89 4.61 -61.91
C MET A 92 -8.38 4.60 -62.31
N GLY A 93 -9.15 5.63 -61.95
CA GLY A 93 -10.61 5.67 -62.16
C GLY A 93 -11.39 4.69 -61.29
N LYS A 94 -10.80 4.19 -60.20
CA LYS A 94 -11.42 3.28 -59.24
C LYS A 94 -11.68 4.01 -57.92
N ALA A 95 -12.51 3.41 -57.06
CA ALA A 95 -12.78 3.91 -55.71
C ALA A 95 -12.94 2.74 -54.73
N PHE A 96 -12.83 3.03 -53.44
CA PHE A 96 -13.14 2.04 -52.40
C PHE A 96 -14.63 1.66 -52.44
N TYR A 97 -14.90 0.38 -52.20
CA TYR A 97 -16.25 -0.11 -51.98
C TYR A 97 -16.79 0.40 -50.65
N VAL A 98 -18.01 0.93 -50.66
CA VAL A 98 -18.71 1.40 -49.46
C VAL A 98 -20.13 0.84 -49.52
N GLU A 99 -20.47 -0.03 -48.58
CA GLU A 99 -21.86 -0.46 -48.39
C GLU A 99 -22.71 0.73 -47.95
N ARG A 100 -23.76 1.02 -48.72
CA ARG A 100 -24.79 1.96 -48.32
C ARG A 100 -25.91 1.17 -47.64
N LEU A 101 -26.20 1.52 -46.39
CA LEU A 101 -27.38 1.04 -45.65
C LEU A 101 -28.66 1.60 -46.25
#